data_AF-A0A6F9DGY8-F1
#
_entry.id   AF-A0A6F9DGY8-F1
#
_cell.length_a   1.000
_cell.length_b   1.000
_cell.length_c   1.000
_cell.angle_alpha   90.00
_cell.angle_beta   90.00
_cell.angle_gamma   90.00
#
_symmetry.space_group_name_H-M   'P 1'
#
loop_
_entity.id
_entity.type
_entity.pdbx_description
1 polymer ?
#
loop_
_entity_poly.entity_id
_entity_poly.type
_entity_poly.pdbx_seq_one_letter_code
_entity_poly.pdbx_strand_id
1 'polypeptide(L)'
;MSPADRSWRRGFSFSDLCKTDFSHVRHEYRNGVNFLSFTCPAGCDAFTSQLWGTDIYTQNSYICAAALHSGRLPVGGGHITVYKFPGVLEFIGSERNGIESQSGKNSTIAFAFQDYCKWPAAALTFNVNGTTMFNCPAGCNKSSKVLAGTTIYASLSYICIAAIHDGRLTDDGGLVTVYQLPGQYYYFGTKQFGLTSRSYGFFQTSFALSDPCTRQANQIYFSQTTYANFPCPAGCNATSSNVWGTIIYKDDSFICAAGIHDGRIPASGGVVSVYKVTGLTSYSGSEQNNVVSKSYGSWNRSFSFEDFCFKRINQVNFNGENSTTYLCPPDCQMKFYEVWGTVLYKDNSFICAAAIHYGAIADVGGVVTLYQAGKIKHFPNSTQNAITTNNLLTTWPRTAIAFKDLCAIQGYQLQFNGKNSVSFTCPPNCIRTSSQVWGTNVYSKRSHVCAAATHDGKISDSGGQFTIYKIGGLPSYTGSEQNGITSLTSRHRRRSITFDDPCTKQADHLVSVYFPCPPGCQNITKRLWGTDIYTDDSYICAAALHSNQIGTKGGLVQVSKGGAQFSFTGSTREGITSKSYGSWLRSFTFVRN
;
A
#
# COMPACT_ATOMS: atom_id res chain seq x y z
N MET A 1 -51.46 3.25 -36.23
CA MET A 1 -51.34 1.95 -36.93
C MET A 1 -50.22 2.04 -37.95
N SER A 2 -49.19 1.22 -37.83
CA SER A 2 -48.08 1.19 -38.80
C SER A 2 -48.49 0.43 -40.07
N PRO A 3 -47.79 0.57 -41.20
CA PRO A 3 -48.09 -0.14 -42.44
C PRO A 3 -48.01 -1.69 -42.34
N ALA A 4 -47.28 -2.23 -41.35
CA ALA A 4 -47.15 -3.67 -41.11
C ALA A 4 -48.46 -4.32 -40.60
N ASP A 5 -49.31 -3.56 -39.92
CA ASP A 5 -50.61 -4.03 -39.39
C ASP A 5 -51.59 -4.50 -40.49
N ARG A 6 -51.33 -4.18 -41.77
CA ARG A 6 -52.27 -4.36 -42.89
C ARG A 6 -51.99 -5.54 -43.82
N SER A 7 -50.84 -6.22 -43.72
CA SER A 7 -50.48 -7.22 -44.74
C SER A 7 -51.05 -8.61 -44.45
N TRP A 8 -50.99 -9.10 -43.21
CA TRP A 8 -51.45 -10.44 -42.84
C TRP A 8 -52.93 -10.51 -42.41
N ARG A 9 -53.55 -9.36 -42.08
CA ARG A 9 -54.94 -9.27 -41.56
C ARG A 9 -56.01 -9.37 -42.65
N ARG A 10 -55.63 -9.34 -43.93
CA ARG A 10 -56.60 -9.44 -45.04
C ARG A 10 -57.13 -10.87 -45.12
N GLY A 11 -58.36 -11.08 -44.63
CA GLY A 11 -59.09 -12.36 -44.74
C GLY A 11 -59.27 -13.14 -43.46
N PHE A 12 -58.82 -12.65 -42.30
CA PHE A 12 -59.03 -13.30 -40.99
C PHE A 12 -60.38 -12.90 -40.39
N SER A 13 -61.17 -13.88 -39.95
CA SER A 13 -62.38 -13.64 -39.15
C SER A 13 -62.02 -13.19 -37.73
N PHE A 14 -63.01 -12.67 -36.99
CA PHE A 14 -62.87 -12.30 -35.58
C PHE A 14 -62.33 -13.46 -34.72
N SER A 15 -62.80 -14.69 -34.98
CA SER A 15 -62.36 -15.89 -34.26
C SER A 15 -60.94 -16.33 -34.59
N ASP A 16 -60.44 -15.99 -35.79
CA ASP A 16 -59.08 -16.34 -36.22
C ASP A 16 -58.03 -15.45 -35.54
N LEU A 17 -58.40 -14.22 -35.17
CA LEU A 17 -57.53 -13.31 -34.44
C LEU A 17 -57.33 -13.73 -32.97
N CYS A 18 -58.37 -14.23 -32.30
CA CYS A 18 -58.23 -14.73 -30.92
C CYS A 18 -57.40 -16.03 -30.83
N LYS A 19 -57.35 -16.83 -31.90
CA LYS A 19 -56.57 -18.07 -32.00
C LYS A 19 -55.16 -17.87 -32.58
N THR A 20 -54.70 -16.63 -32.64
CA THR A 20 -53.36 -16.32 -33.11
C THR A 20 -52.29 -16.73 -32.08
N ASP A 21 -51.31 -17.51 -32.54
CA ASP A 21 -50.09 -17.88 -31.81
C ASP A 21 -48.82 -17.35 -32.51
N PHE A 22 -47.63 -17.76 -32.04
CA PHE A 22 -46.35 -17.32 -32.63
C PHE A 22 -46.10 -17.83 -34.05
N SER A 23 -46.66 -18.99 -34.45
CA SER A 23 -46.44 -19.54 -35.79
C SER A 23 -46.97 -18.60 -36.87
N HIS A 24 -48.09 -17.94 -36.57
CA HIS A 24 -48.71 -16.98 -37.44
C HIS A 24 -47.82 -15.71 -37.56
N VAL A 25 -47.35 -15.13 -36.43
CA VAL A 25 -46.66 -13.81 -36.42
C VAL A 25 -45.14 -13.90 -36.61
N ARG A 26 -44.57 -15.11 -36.70
CA ARG A 26 -43.10 -15.33 -36.71
C ARG A 26 -42.35 -14.50 -37.74
N HIS A 27 -42.95 -14.25 -38.90
CA HIS A 27 -42.32 -13.52 -40.00
C HIS A 27 -42.14 -12.02 -39.72
N GLU A 28 -42.88 -11.46 -38.76
CA GLU A 28 -42.81 -10.04 -38.38
C GLU A 28 -41.61 -9.75 -37.44
N TYR A 29 -41.04 -10.77 -36.79
CA TYR A 29 -39.84 -10.66 -35.93
C TYR A 29 -38.50 -10.65 -36.71
N ARG A 30 -38.48 -10.13 -37.95
CA ARG A 30 -37.27 -10.03 -38.79
C ARG A 30 -36.40 -8.83 -38.38
N ASN A 31 -35.16 -8.78 -38.87
CA ASN A 31 -34.23 -7.63 -38.72
C ASN A 31 -33.89 -7.23 -37.27
N GLY A 32 -33.88 -8.19 -36.33
CA GLY A 32 -33.50 -7.94 -34.94
C GLY A 32 -34.55 -7.15 -34.13
N VAL A 33 -35.81 -7.19 -34.57
CA VAL A 33 -36.97 -6.75 -33.79
C VAL A 33 -37.38 -7.89 -32.84
N ASN A 34 -37.46 -7.59 -31.54
CA ASN A 34 -37.83 -8.56 -30.50
C ASN A 34 -39.21 -8.32 -29.88
N PHE A 35 -39.98 -7.35 -30.39
CA PHE A 35 -41.35 -7.08 -29.94
C PHE A 35 -42.27 -6.73 -31.11
N LEU A 36 -43.56 -7.01 -30.96
CA LEU A 36 -44.61 -6.62 -31.90
C LEU A 36 -45.77 -5.98 -31.16
N SER A 37 -46.38 -4.97 -31.76
CA SER A 37 -47.69 -4.48 -31.30
C SER A 37 -48.77 -5.36 -31.93
N PHE A 38 -49.63 -5.92 -31.09
CA PHE A 38 -50.72 -6.78 -31.51
C PHE A 38 -52.07 -6.18 -31.06
N THR A 39 -53.09 -6.26 -31.89
CA THR A 39 -54.45 -5.80 -31.52
C THR A 39 -55.35 -6.99 -31.35
N CYS A 40 -55.82 -7.19 -30.12
CA CYS A 40 -56.76 -8.24 -29.78
C CYS A 40 -58.19 -7.71 -29.85
N PRO A 41 -59.13 -8.45 -30.48
CA PRO A 41 -60.54 -8.14 -30.39
C PRO A 41 -61.10 -8.43 -28.98
N ALA A 42 -62.34 -7.99 -28.72
CA ALA A 42 -63.06 -8.35 -27.51
C ALA A 42 -63.40 -9.85 -27.48
N GLY A 43 -63.71 -10.42 -26.31
CA GLY A 43 -64.25 -11.78 -26.22
C GLY A 43 -63.24 -12.91 -26.48
N CYS A 44 -61.92 -12.61 -26.46
CA CYS A 44 -60.89 -13.65 -26.61
C CYS A 44 -60.72 -14.55 -25.37
N ASP A 45 -61.38 -14.23 -24.26
CA ASP A 45 -61.50 -15.06 -23.05
C ASP A 45 -62.22 -16.39 -23.31
N ALA A 46 -63.01 -16.48 -24.39
CA ALA A 46 -63.62 -17.73 -24.84
C ALA A 46 -62.62 -18.71 -25.50
N PHE A 47 -61.37 -18.32 -25.73
CA PHE A 47 -60.36 -19.11 -26.46
C PHE A 47 -59.11 -19.37 -25.61
N THR A 48 -59.23 -20.18 -24.56
CA THR A 48 -58.15 -20.47 -23.60
C THR A 48 -57.57 -21.88 -23.72
N SER A 49 -58.08 -22.70 -24.65
CA SER A 49 -57.71 -24.12 -24.80
C SER A 49 -56.24 -24.38 -25.16
N GLN A 50 -55.54 -23.37 -25.69
CA GLN A 50 -54.11 -23.41 -25.98
C GLN A 50 -53.41 -22.29 -25.22
N LEU A 51 -53.16 -22.54 -23.94
CA LEU A 51 -52.49 -21.59 -23.05
C LEU A 51 -51.60 -22.34 -22.05
N TRP A 52 -50.28 -22.27 -22.26
CA TRP A 52 -49.29 -22.85 -21.37
C TRP A 52 -48.32 -21.78 -20.85
N GLY A 53 -48.08 -21.81 -19.54
CA GLY A 53 -47.16 -20.91 -18.84
C GLY A 53 -47.82 -19.72 -18.15
N THR A 54 -47.01 -19.04 -17.34
CA THR A 54 -47.40 -17.88 -16.53
C THR A 54 -46.33 -16.81 -16.67
N ASP A 55 -46.75 -15.59 -17.04
CA ASP A 55 -45.89 -14.43 -17.40
C ASP A 55 -45.01 -14.64 -18.66
N ILE A 56 -44.41 -15.82 -18.78
CA ILE A 56 -43.75 -16.36 -19.96
C ILE A 56 -44.61 -17.52 -20.48
N TYR A 57 -45.04 -17.42 -21.73
CA TYR A 57 -45.95 -18.36 -22.37
C TYR A 57 -45.25 -19.10 -23.50
N THR A 58 -45.63 -20.36 -23.74
CA THR A 58 -45.08 -21.14 -24.86
C THR A 58 -45.43 -20.51 -26.21
N GLN A 59 -44.65 -20.79 -27.27
CA GLN A 59 -44.94 -20.26 -28.61
C GLN A 59 -46.31 -20.72 -29.18
N ASN A 60 -46.87 -21.81 -28.67
CA ASN A 60 -48.16 -22.35 -29.11
C ASN A 60 -49.34 -21.76 -28.31
N SER A 61 -49.07 -20.91 -27.30
CA SER A 61 -50.13 -20.25 -26.55
C SER A 61 -50.78 -19.14 -27.38
N TYR A 62 -52.11 -19.03 -27.35
CA TYR A 62 -52.81 -17.94 -28.01
C TYR A 62 -52.45 -16.59 -27.36
N ILE A 63 -52.01 -15.64 -28.17
CA ILE A 63 -51.44 -14.37 -27.71
C ILE A 63 -52.47 -13.55 -26.91
N CYS A 64 -53.71 -13.44 -27.39
CA CYS A 64 -54.75 -12.65 -26.70
C CYS A 64 -55.23 -13.30 -25.40
N ALA A 65 -55.34 -14.64 -25.37
CA ALA A 65 -55.69 -15.38 -24.16
C ALA A 65 -54.60 -15.24 -23.09
N ALA A 66 -53.33 -15.34 -23.48
CA ALA A 66 -52.19 -15.10 -22.59
C ALA A 66 -52.14 -13.65 -22.08
N ALA A 67 -52.54 -12.68 -22.90
CA ALA A 67 -52.61 -11.27 -22.50
C ALA A 67 -53.73 -11.01 -21.47
N LEU A 68 -54.88 -11.67 -21.64
CA LEU A 68 -55.97 -11.66 -20.65
C LEU A 68 -55.54 -12.35 -19.35
N HIS A 69 -54.94 -13.54 -19.45
CA HIS A 69 -54.41 -14.29 -18.29
C HIS A 69 -53.39 -13.46 -17.49
N SER A 70 -52.47 -12.76 -18.16
CA SER A 70 -51.51 -11.86 -17.50
C SER A 70 -52.10 -10.53 -17.02
N GLY A 71 -53.37 -10.23 -17.33
CA GLY A 71 -54.02 -8.97 -16.98
C GLY A 71 -53.51 -7.77 -17.80
N ARG A 72 -52.80 -8.01 -18.91
CA ARG A 72 -52.27 -6.97 -19.81
C ARG A 72 -53.24 -6.57 -20.91
N LEU A 73 -54.38 -7.25 -20.99
CA LEU A 73 -55.47 -6.97 -21.91
C LEU A 73 -56.79 -7.03 -21.12
N PRO A 74 -57.69 -6.02 -21.20
CA PRO A 74 -59.05 -6.14 -20.68
C PRO A 74 -59.94 -7.00 -21.60
N VAL A 75 -61.03 -7.55 -21.06
CA VAL A 75 -61.99 -8.40 -21.81
C VAL A 75 -62.56 -7.72 -23.07
N GLY A 76 -62.66 -6.38 -23.05
CA GLY A 76 -63.08 -5.57 -24.20
C GLY A 76 -62.09 -5.50 -25.37
N GLY A 77 -60.94 -6.18 -25.29
CA GLY A 77 -59.90 -6.13 -26.30
C GLY A 77 -59.02 -4.88 -26.21
N GLY A 78 -58.13 -4.69 -27.20
CA GLY A 78 -57.20 -3.56 -27.23
C GLY A 78 -55.83 -3.89 -27.81
N HIS A 79 -54.90 -2.95 -27.64
CA HIS A 79 -53.52 -3.08 -28.09
C HIS A 79 -52.62 -3.61 -26.98
N ILE A 80 -51.77 -4.57 -27.34
CA ILE A 80 -50.75 -5.13 -26.46
C ILE A 80 -49.40 -5.09 -27.17
N THR A 81 -48.31 -5.21 -26.40
CA THR A 81 -46.97 -5.43 -26.95
C THR A 81 -46.50 -6.81 -26.54
N VAL A 82 -46.08 -7.61 -27.52
CA VAL A 82 -45.67 -9.00 -27.35
C VAL A 82 -44.18 -9.12 -27.62
N TYR A 83 -43.43 -9.51 -26.60
CA TYR A 83 -41.99 -9.68 -26.65
C TYR A 83 -41.66 -11.14 -26.95
N LYS A 84 -40.82 -11.37 -27.96
CA LYS A 84 -40.24 -12.68 -28.23
C LYS A 84 -39.25 -13.02 -27.13
N PHE A 85 -39.37 -14.22 -26.61
CA PHE A 85 -38.57 -14.73 -25.51
C PHE A 85 -37.91 -16.06 -25.92
N PRO A 86 -36.68 -16.36 -25.46
CA PRO A 86 -36.08 -17.67 -25.62
C PRO A 86 -36.95 -18.72 -24.95
N GLY A 87 -36.97 -19.90 -25.54
CA GLY A 87 -37.56 -21.07 -24.94
C GLY A 87 -37.06 -21.33 -23.51
N VAL A 88 -37.98 -21.66 -22.60
CA VAL A 88 -37.63 -22.25 -21.29
C VAL A 88 -37.93 -23.75 -21.32
N LEU A 89 -37.19 -24.51 -20.51
CA LEU A 89 -37.38 -25.96 -20.41
C LEU A 89 -38.73 -26.32 -19.80
N GLU A 90 -39.18 -25.55 -18.82
CA GLU A 90 -40.45 -25.76 -18.11
C GLU A 90 -41.23 -24.45 -17.99
N PHE A 91 -42.53 -24.54 -18.20
CA PHE A 91 -43.50 -23.46 -18.06
C PHE A 91 -44.49 -23.83 -16.97
N ILE A 92 -44.69 -22.96 -15.99
CA ILE A 92 -45.59 -23.19 -14.87
C ILE A 92 -46.97 -22.63 -15.23
N GLY A 93 -48.00 -23.46 -15.20
CA GLY A 93 -49.39 -23.03 -15.34
C GLY A 93 -49.92 -22.40 -14.05
N SER A 94 -50.89 -21.50 -14.18
CA SER A 94 -51.61 -20.90 -13.06
C SER A 94 -53.02 -20.47 -13.47
N GLU A 95 -53.85 -20.14 -12.49
CA GLU A 95 -55.11 -19.42 -12.73
C GLU A 95 -54.91 -17.94 -12.40
N ARG A 96 -55.15 -17.06 -13.38
CA ARG A 96 -55.08 -15.61 -13.22
C ARG A 96 -56.17 -14.92 -14.01
N ASN A 97 -56.75 -13.87 -13.42
CA ASN A 97 -57.79 -13.06 -14.04
C ASN A 97 -58.99 -13.91 -14.57
N GLY A 98 -59.32 -15.00 -13.87
CA GLY A 98 -60.40 -15.92 -14.25
C GLY A 98 -60.09 -16.83 -15.45
N ILE A 99 -58.83 -16.91 -15.87
CA ILE A 99 -58.37 -17.79 -16.96
C ILE A 99 -57.36 -18.78 -16.38
N GLU A 100 -57.48 -20.05 -16.75
CA GLU A 100 -56.53 -21.11 -16.37
C GLU A 100 -55.51 -21.33 -17.50
N SER A 101 -54.23 -21.41 -17.13
CA SER A 101 -53.12 -21.80 -17.99
C SER A 101 -52.51 -23.11 -17.52
N GLN A 102 -52.06 -23.94 -18.46
CA GLN A 102 -51.47 -25.24 -18.17
C GLN A 102 -49.95 -25.15 -18.00
N SER A 103 -49.37 -26.13 -17.30
CA SER A 103 -47.92 -26.30 -17.30
C SER A 103 -47.46 -26.92 -18.63
N GLY A 104 -46.31 -26.49 -19.14
CA GLY A 104 -45.77 -26.93 -20.42
C GLY A 104 -44.28 -27.25 -20.34
N LYS A 105 -43.74 -27.94 -21.35
CA LYS A 105 -42.30 -28.26 -21.43
C LYS A 105 -41.77 -28.04 -22.86
N ASN A 106 -40.47 -27.80 -22.97
CA ASN A 106 -39.71 -27.87 -24.23
C ASN A 106 -40.29 -27.02 -25.37
N SER A 107 -40.35 -25.71 -25.19
CA SER A 107 -40.62 -24.78 -26.29
C SER A 107 -39.33 -24.06 -26.65
N THR A 108 -38.96 -23.98 -27.94
CA THR A 108 -37.73 -23.29 -28.40
C THR A 108 -37.87 -21.78 -28.44
N ILE A 109 -39.11 -21.29 -28.55
CA ILE A 109 -39.46 -19.88 -28.48
C ILE A 109 -40.56 -19.75 -27.42
N ALA A 110 -40.56 -18.65 -26.71
CA ALA A 110 -41.61 -18.26 -25.77
C ALA A 110 -41.98 -16.80 -26.02
N PHE A 111 -42.97 -16.30 -25.30
CA PHE A 111 -43.30 -14.88 -25.33
C PHE A 111 -43.81 -14.36 -24.02
N ALA A 112 -43.70 -13.05 -23.85
CA ALA A 112 -44.17 -12.33 -22.68
C ALA A 112 -44.72 -10.96 -23.08
N PHE A 113 -45.39 -10.30 -22.13
CA PHE A 113 -45.96 -8.96 -22.33
C PHE A 113 -45.18 -7.86 -21.60
N GLN A 114 -43.95 -8.18 -21.19
CA GLN A 114 -43.03 -7.26 -20.53
C GLN A 114 -41.65 -7.27 -21.22
N ASP A 115 -41.00 -6.10 -21.26
CA ASP A 115 -39.65 -5.94 -21.79
C ASP A 115 -38.60 -6.40 -20.77
N TYR A 116 -38.29 -7.70 -20.77
CA TYR A 116 -37.30 -8.28 -19.86
C TYR A 116 -35.86 -7.78 -20.13
N CYS A 117 -35.57 -7.20 -21.31
CA CYS A 117 -34.30 -6.51 -21.55
C CYS A 117 -34.14 -5.25 -20.71
N LYS A 118 -35.24 -4.69 -20.19
CA LYS A 118 -35.28 -3.48 -19.35
C LYS A 118 -35.71 -3.77 -17.92
N TRP A 119 -35.46 -4.98 -17.44
CA TRP A 119 -35.78 -5.37 -16.07
C TRP A 119 -34.65 -4.97 -15.11
N PRO A 120 -34.87 -4.01 -14.18
CA PRO A 120 -33.87 -3.65 -13.20
C PRO A 120 -33.78 -4.72 -12.10
N ALA A 121 -32.58 -4.99 -11.60
CA ALA A 121 -32.40 -5.93 -10.49
C ALA A 121 -33.15 -5.50 -9.21
N ALA A 122 -33.41 -4.21 -9.03
CA ALA A 122 -34.18 -3.67 -7.91
C ALA A 122 -35.65 -4.15 -7.88
N ALA A 123 -36.18 -4.64 -9.00
CA ALA A 123 -37.53 -5.19 -9.11
C ALA A 123 -37.57 -6.72 -8.95
N LEU A 124 -36.46 -7.36 -8.58
CA LEU A 124 -36.43 -8.80 -8.31
C LEU A 124 -36.81 -9.11 -6.86
N THR A 125 -37.49 -10.24 -6.68
CA THR A 125 -37.60 -10.91 -5.39
C THR A 125 -36.53 -11.99 -5.31
N PHE A 126 -35.75 -11.98 -4.24
CA PHE A 126 -34.69 -12.95 -3.99
C PHE A 126 -35.17 -14.02 -3.01
N ASN A 127 -34.59 -15.22 -3.11
CA ASN A 127 -34.80 -16.25 -2.09
C ASN A 127 -34.09 -15.87 -0.77
N VAL A 128 -34.25 -16.70 0.25
CA VAL A 128 -33.63 -16.51 1.59
C VAL A 128 -32.11 -16.42 1.56
N ASN A 129 -31.46 -16.97 0.52
CA ASN A 129 -30.01 -16.92 0.33
C ASN A 129 -29.57 -15.73 -0.54
N GLY A 130 -30.47 -14.79 -0.83
CA GLY A 130 -30.17 -13.60 -1.64
C GLY A 130 -29.90 -13.91 -3.11
N THR A 131 -30.39 -15.03 -3.63
CA THR A 131 -30.19 -15.42 -5.03
C THR A 131 -31.51 -15.59 -5.77
N THR A 132 -31.48 -15.39 -7.08
CA THR A 132 -32.59 -15.73 -7.97
C THR A 132 -32.07 -16.00 -9.38
N MET A 133 -32.75 -16.87 -10.12
CA MET A 133 -32.46 -17.09 -11.54
C MET A 133 -33.30 -16.12 -12.37
N PHE A 134 -32.67 -15.49 -13.36
CA PHE A 134 -33.33 -14.59 -14.29
C PHE A 134 -33.10 -15.07 -15.72
N ASN A 135 -34.15 -15.16 -16.53
CA ASN A 135 -34.02 -15.52 -17.92
C ASN A 135 -34.05 -14.27 -18.81
N CYS A 136 -33.01 -14.11 -19.62
CA CYS A 136 -32.80 -12.97 -20.47
C CYS A 136 -33.18 -13.26 -21.91
N PRO A 137 -33.97 -12.40 -22.57
CA PRO A 137 -34.23 -12.55 -23.99
C PRO A 137 -33.03 -12.15 -24.86
N ALA A 138 -33.08 -12.57 -26.13
CA ALA A 138 -32.10 -12.16 -27.13
C ALA A 138 -32.27 -10.67 -27.52
N GLY A 139 -31.19 -10.05 -27.98
CA GLY A 139 -31.19 -8.69 -28.53
C GLY A 139 -31.24 -7.57 -27.49
N CYS A 140 -30.73 -7.82 -26.27
CA CYS A 140 -30.77 -6.84 -25.19
C CYS A 140 -29.65 -5.78 -25.25
N ASN A 141 -28.62 -5.95 -26.10
CA ASN A 141 -27.50 -5.00 -26.21
C ASN A 141 -27.91 -3.55 -26.55
N LYS A 142 -29.08 -3.33 -27.16
CA LYS A 142 -29.60 -2.00 -27.54
C LYS A 142 -30.14 -1.16 -26.37
N SER A 143 -30.32 -1.76 -25.19
CA SER A 143 -30.92 -1.11 -24.01
C SER A 143 -29.90 -0.51 -23.03
N SER A 144 -28.63 -0.35 -23.42
CA SER A 144 -27.46 -0.12 -22.54
C SER A 144 -27.42 1.19 -21.74
N LYS A 145 -28.41 2.09 -21.89
CA LYS A 145 -28.43 3.42 -21.26
C LYS A 145 -28.54 3.40 -19.73
N VAL A 146 -28.93 2.27 -19.14
CA VAL A 146 -29.14 2.08 -17.69
C VAL A 146 -28.26 0.94 -17.19
N LEU A 147 -26.95 1.05 -17.42
CA LEU A 147 -25.94 0.12 -16.92
C LEU A 147 -24.91 0.88 -16.10
N ALA A 148 -24.88 0.64 -14.79
CA ALA A 148 -23.97 1.29 -13.86
C ALA A 148 -23.17 0.26 -13.05
N GLY A 149 -21.84 0.36 -13.10
CA GLY A 149 -20.93 -0.57 -12.43
C GLY A 149 -20.30 -1.63 -13.35
N THR A 150 -19.37 -2.39 -12.77
CA THR A 150 -18.63 -3.47 -13.42
C THR A 150 -18.31 -4.52 -12.36
N THR A 151 -18.45 -5.82 -12.67
CA THR A 151 -18.43 -6.93 -11.69
C THR A 151 -19.56 -6.87 -10.65
N ILE A 152 -19.84 -5.68 -10.13
CA ILE A 152 -20.91 -5.36 -9.21
C ILE A 152 -21.65 -4.17 -9.78
N TYR A 153 -22.94 -4.34 -9.98
CA TYR A 153 -23.79 -3.41 -10.69
C TYR A 153 -24.79 -2.79 -9.71
N ALA A 154 -25.04 -1.49 -9.82
CA ALA A 154 -26.10 -0.85 -9.06
C ALA A 154 -27.45 -1.49 -9.46
N SER A 155 -28.34 -1.78 -8.51
CA SER A 155 -29.56 -2.56 -8.78
C SER A 155 -30.60 -1.85 -9.68
N LEU A 156 -30.43 -0.54 -9.92
CA LEU A 156 -31.13 0.16 -11.00
C LEU A 156 -30.81 -0.39 -12.40
N SER A 157 -29.69 -1.10 -12.56
CA SER A 157 -29.21 -1.57 -13.85
C SER A 157 -30.00 -2.75 -14.36
N TYR A 158 -30.12 -2.84 -15.69
CA TYR A 158 -30.83 -3.95 -16.33
C TYR A 158 -30.00 -5.23 -16.32
N ILE A 159 -30.61 -6.32 -15.80
CA ILE A 159 -29.93 -7.58 -15.49
C ILE A 159 -29.28 -8.17 -16.74
N CYS A 160 -29.99 -8.22 -17.86
CA CYS A 160 -29.49 -8.87 -19.08
C CYS A 160 -28.32 -8.14 -19.71
N ILE A 161 -28.31 -6.82 -19.64
CA ILE A 161 -27.21 -6.01 -20.16
C ILE A 161 -26.01 -6.13 -19.25
N ALA A 162 -26.21 -6.16 -17.93
CA ALA A 162 -25.15 -6.45 -16.98
C ALA A 162 -24.59 -7.86 -17.22
N ALA A 163 -25.42 -8.85 -17.52
CA ALA A 163 -25.00 -10.22 -17.83
C ALA A 163 -24.15 -10.31 -19.10
N ILE A 164 -24.50 -9.58 -20.16
CA ILE A 164 -23.69 -9.49 -21.38
C ILE A 164 -22.40 -8.73 -21.11
N HIS A 165 -22.47 -7.60 -20.39
CA HIS A 165 -21.30 -6.80 -20.03
C HIS A 165 -20.34 -7.58 -19.12
N ASP A 166 -20.82 -8.43 -18.22
CA ASP A 166 -20.01 -9.30 -17.36
C ASP A 166 -19.48 -10.55 -18.09
N GLY A 167 -19.89 -10.76 -19.36
CA GLY A 167 -19.52 -11.93 -20.16
C GLY A 167 -20.21 -13.24 -19.76
N ARG A 168 -21.28 -13.15 -18.96
CA ARG A 168 -22.07 -14.32 -18.51
C ARG A 168 -23.06 -14.80 -19.56
N LEU A 169 -23.48 -13.89 -20.45
CA LEU A 169 -24.35 -14.16 -21.58
C LEU A 169 -23.79 -13.53 -22.86
N THR A 170 -24.17 -14.09 -24.00
CA THR A 170 -24.10 -13.39 -25.30
C THR A 170 -25.41 -12.63 -25.53
N ASP A 171 -25.50 -11.89 -26.65
CA ASP A 171 -26.75 -11.22 -27.05
C ASP A 171 -27.86 -12.21 -27.49
N ASP A 172 -27.60 -13.53 -27.46
CA ASP A 172 -28.61 -14.57 -27.70
C ASP A 172 -29.53 -14.79 -26.49
N GLY A 173 -29.19 -14.23 -25.32
CA GLY A 173 -29.95 -14.39 -24.09
C GLY A 173 -29.66 -15.70 -23.36
N GLY A 174 -30.49 -16.05 -22.38
CA GLY A 174 -30.37 -17.25 -21.57
C GLY A 174 -30.52 -17.01 -20.06
N LEU A 175 -30.33 -18.08 -19.28
CA LEU A 175 -30.45 -18.03 -17.82
C LEU A 175 -29.18 -17.48 -17.17
N VAL A 176 -29.35 -16.58 -16.21
CA VAL A 176 -28.27 -16.07 -15.36
C VAL A 176 -28.69 -16.09 -13.89
N THR A 177 -27.75 -16.38 -12.99
CA THR A 177 -28.00 -16.26 -11.55
C THR A 177 -27.65 -14.85 -11.09
N VAL A 178 -28.58 -14.22 -10.38
CA VAL A 178 -28.41 -12.87 -9.81
C VAL A 178 -28.25 -12.98 -8.31
N TYR A 179 -27.18 -12.38 -7.79
CA TYR A 179 -26.85 -12.33 -6.36
C TYR A 179 -27.15 -10.93 -5.84
N GLN A 180 -28.02 -10.83 -4.82
CA GLN A 180 -28.31 -9.59 -4.13
C GLN A 180 -27.13 -9.20 -3.24
N LEU A 181 -26.76 -7.93 -3.29
CA LEU A 181 -25.63 -7.39 -2.54
C LEU A 181 -25.99 -6.07 -1.84
N PRO A 182 -25.35 -5.75 -0.71
CA PRO A 182 -25.40 -4.41 -0.12
C PRO A 182 -25.02 -3.33 -1.15
N GLY A 183 -25.55 -2.12 -0.96
CA GLY A 183 -25.19 -0.97 -1.76
C GLY A 183 -23.73 -0.55 -1.62
N GLN A 184 -23.25 0.23 -2.59
CA GLN A 184 -21.94 0.85 -2.59
C GLN A 184 -22.06 2.37 -2.71
N TYR A 185 -21.03 3.08 -2.22
CA TYR A 185 -20.89 4.53 -2.40
C TYR A 185 -20.46 4.93 -3.81
N TYR A 186 -19.85 4.02 -4.55
CA TYR A 186 -19.37 4.28 -5.90
C TYR A 186 -19.30 2.97 -6.70
N TYR A 187 -19.69 3.04 -7.97
CA TYR A 187 -19.66 1.94 -8.93
C TYR A 187 -18.80 2.39 -10.11
N PHE A 188 -17.83 1.56 -10.52
CA PHE A 188 -16.94 1.88 -11.63
C PHE A 188 -17.54 1.45 -12.98
N GLY A 189 -17.54 2.35 -13.95
CA GLY A 189 -17.91 2.04 -15.33
C GLY A 189 -16.73 1.51 -16.14
N THR A 190 -16.97 0.53 -17.01
CA THR A 190 -15.97 -0.04 -17.92
C THR A 190 -16.56 -0.27 -19.31
N LYS A 191 -15.68 -0.55 -20.29
CA LYS A 191 -16.10 -1.09 -21.58
C LYS A 191 -15.72 -2.57 -21.64
N GLN A 192 -16.71 -3.45 -21.73
CA GLN A 192 -16.54 -4.91 -21.77
C GLN A 192 -17.52 -5.51 -22.79
N PHE A 193 -17.07 -6.52 -23.55
CA PHE A 193 -17.87 -7.22 -24.56
C PHE A 193 -18.67 -6.29 -25.50
N GLY A 194 -18.07 -5.16 -25.89
CA GLY A 194 -18.69 -4.17 -26.77
C GLY A 194 -19.72 -3.24 -26.11
N LEU A 195 -20.04 -3.43 -24.83
CA LEU A 195 -20.93 -2.60 -24.02
C LEU A 195 -20.12 -1.66 -23.12
N THR A 196 -20.68 -0.49 -22.81
CA THR A 196 -20.09 0.47 -21.87
C THR A 196 -21.02 0.64 -20.68
N SER A 197 -20.55 0.34 -19.47
CA SER A 197 -21.20 0.74 -18.23
C SER A 197 -20.69 2.11 -17.78
N ARG A 198 -21.55 2.89 -17.12
CA ARG A 198 -21.16 4.19 -16.54
C ARG A 198 -20.68 4.02 -15.11
N SER A 199 -19.76 4.89 -14.69
CA SER A 199 -19.52 5.09 -13.28
C SER A 199 -20.74 5.76 -12.64
N TYR A 200 -21.05 5.40 -11.40
CA TYR A 200 -22.22 5.89 -10.68
C TYR A 200 -21.89 6.08 -9.19
N GLY A 201 -22.51 7.06 -8.56
CA GLY A 201 -22.31 7.34 -7.13
C GLY A 201 -23.05 6.35 -6.24
N PHE A 202 -23.44 6.81 -5.06
CA PHE A 202 -24.11 5.97 -4.07
C PHE A 202 -25.41 5.35 -4.60
N PHE A 203 -25.62 4.07 -4.34
CA PHE A 203 -26.89 3.39 -4.52
C PHE A 203 -27.09 2.33 -3.45
N GLN A 204 -28.31 2.25 -2.91
CA GLN A 204 -28.62 1.51 -1.68
C GLN A 204 -28.47 -0.02 -1.78
N THR A 205 -28.62 -0.58 -2.98
CA THR A 205 -28.50 -2.02 -3.23
C THR A 205 -27.73 -2.30 -4.51
N SER A 206 -27.05 -3.43 -4.57
CA SER A 206 -26.31 -3.84 -5.75
C SER A 206 -26.58 -5.30 -6.08
N PHE A 207 -26.04 -5.75 -7.21
CA PHE A 207 -26.06 -7.16 -7.57
C PHE A 207 -24.79 -7.59 -8.28
N ALA A 208 -24.50 -8.88 -8.20
CA ALA A 208 -23.48 -9.56 -9.00
C ALA A 208 -24.11 -10.69 -9.81
N LEU A 209 -23.39 -11.12 -10.85
CA LEU A 209 -23.81 -12.19 -11.76
C LEU A 209 -22.92 -13.44 -11.63
N SER A 210 -22.10 -13.44 -10.59
CA SER A 210 -21.24 -14.53 -10.17
C SER A 210 -21.24 -14.58 -8.65
N ASP A 211 -21.02 -15.77 -8.09
CA ASP A 211 -20.96 -15.95 -6.65
C ASP A 211 -19.89 -15.02 -6.02
N PRO A 212 -20.30 -14.03 -5.21
CA PRO A 212 -19.39 -13.09 -4.57
C PRO A 212 -18.54 -13.75 -3.47
N CYS A 213 -18.99 -14.85 -2.86
CA CYS A 213 -18.25 -15.52 -1.80
C CYS A 213 -16.98 -16.21 -2.33
N THR A 214 -16.98 -16.60 -3.60
CA THR A 214 -15.82 -17.21 -4.27
C THR A 214 -15.00 -16.21 -5.09
N ARG A 215 -15.25 -14.90 -4.93
CA ARG A 215 -14.51 -13.88 -5.65
C ARG A 215 -13.13 -13.65 -5.05
N GLN A 216 -12.11 -13.69 -5.90
CA GLN A 216 -10.72 -13.49 -5.53
C GLN A 216 -10.29 -12.01 -5.65
N ALA A 217 -9.33 -11.58 -4.85
CA ALA A 217 -8.83 -10.19 -4.90
C ALA A 217 -8.16 -9.85 -6.25
N ASN A 218 -7.49 -10.82 -6.87
CA ASN A 218 -6.87 -10.66 -8.19
C ASN A 218 -7.88 -10.48 -9.34
N GLN A 219 -9.17 -10.72 -9.10
CA GLN A 219 -10.25 -10.60 -10.08
C GLN A 219 -11.03 -9.30 -9.91
N ILE A 220 -10.79 -8.49 -8.89
CA ILE A 220 -11.51 -7.21 -8.72
C ILE A 220 -10.74 -6.05 -9.33
N TYR A 221 -11.51 -5.07 -9.82
CA TYR A 221 -10.93 -3.84 -10.34
C TYR A 221 -10.63 -2.89 -9.19
N PHE A 222 -9.35 -2.65 -8.95
CA PHE A 222 -8.87 -1.53 -8.16
C PHE A 222 -8.71 -0.36 -9.13
N SER A 223 -9.26 0.80 -8.79
CA SER A 223 -9.22 1.98 -9.66
C SER A 223 -7.78 2.53 -9.80
N GLN A 224 -7.58 3.79 -10.18
CA GLN A 224 -6.27 4.46 -10.00
C GLN A 224 -5.88 4.63 -8.51
N THR A 225 -6.49 3.87 -7.61
CA THR A 225 -6.30 3.85 -6.17
C THR A 225 -5.69 2.51 -5.75
N THR A 226 -5.01 2.50 -4.62
CA THR A 226 -4.44 1.30 -4.00
C THR A 226 -5.49 0.39 -3.36
N TYR A 227 -6.76 0.80 -3.33
CA TYR A 227 -7.84 0.05 -2.68
C TYR A 227 -9.15 0.01 -3.49
N ALA A 228 -10.00 -0.96 -3.15
CA ALA A 228 -11.34 -1.16 -3.67
C ALA A 228 -12.31 -1.59 -2.55
N ASN A 229 -13.57 -1.17 -2.61
CA ASN A 229 -14.61 -1.67 -1.72
C ASN A 229 -15.30 -2.88 -2.35
N PHE A 230 -15.51 -3.94 -1.56
CA PHE A 230 -16.13 -5.17 -2.01
C PHE A 230 -17.31 -5.55 -1.09
N PRO A 231 -18.56 -5.55 -1.58
CA PRO A 231 -19.71 -6.06 -0.84
C PRO A 231 -19.73 -7.59 -0.80
N CYS A 232 -19.96 -8.11 0.40
CA CYS A 232 -20.03 -9.53 0.73
C CYS A 232 -21.42 -9.86 1.26
N PRO A 233 -22.12 -10.88 0.72
CA PRO A 233 -23.36 -11.37 1.31
C PRO A 233 -23.08 -12.19 2.57
N ALA A 234 -24.14 -12.61 3.24
CA ALA A 234 -24.07 -13.53 4.37
C ALA A 234 -23.59 -14.93 3.96
N GLY A 235 -22.96 -15.65 4.88
CA GLY A 235 -22.64 -17.08 4.72
C GLY A 235 -21.35 -17.38 3.95
N CYS A 236 -20.54 -16.38 3.60
CA CYS A 236 -19.29 -16.62 2.87
C CYS A 236 -18.21 -17.37 3.69
N ASN A 237 -18.37 -17.52 5.01
CA ASN A 237 -17.46 -18.32 5.85
C ASN A 237 -17.41 -19.81 5.43
N ALA A 238 -18.48 -20.33 4.81
CA ALA A 238 -18.53 -21.70 4.29
C ALA A 238 -17.57 -21.93 3.09
N THR A 239 -17.07 -20.85 2.47
CA THR A 239 -16.17 -20.92 1.29
C THR A 239 -14.68 -20.87 1.64
N SER A 240 -14.30 -20.93 2.92
CA SER A 240 -12.94 -20.75 3.45
C SER A 240 -11.83 -21.68 2.90
N SER A 241 -12.15 -22.64 2.04
CA SER A 241 -11.20 -23.55 1.39
C SER A 241 -10.03 -22.86 0.68
N ASN A 242 -10.24 -21.60 0.25
CA ASN A 242 -9.34 -20.80 -0.58
C ASN A 242 -9.08 -19.45 0.12
N VAL A 243 -8.38 -19.51 1.25
CA VAL A 243 -7.84 -18.35 1.98
C VAL A 243 -6.41 -18.69 2.40
N TRP A 244 -5.42 -17.88 2.00
CA TRP A 244 -4.02 -18.06 2.38
C TRP A 244 -3.43 -16.82 3.03
N GLY A 245 -2.77 -17.01 4.16
CA GLY A 245 -2.16 -15.94 4.94
C GLY A 245 -3.08 -15.34 6.01
N THR A 246 -2.49 -14.46 6.81
CA THR A 246 -3.10 -13.77 7.95
C THR A 246 -2.58 -12.35 7.96
N ILE A 247 -3.48 -11.36 8.16
CA ILE A 247 -3.23 -9.91 8.01
C ILE A 247 -2.96 -9.49 6.55
N ILE A 248 -2.05 -10.21 5.89
CA ILE A 248 -1.76 -10.10 4.46
C ILE A 248 -2.14 -11.42 3.82
N TYR A 249 -3.07 -11.36 2.88
CA TYR A 249 -3.64 -12.50 2.20
C TYR A 249 -3.09 -12.58 0.79
N LYS A 250 -2.83 -13.79 0.31
CA LYS A 250 -2.47 -14.03 -1.09
C LYS A 250 -3.61 -13.58 -2.01
N ASP A 251 -3.31 -12.90 -3.12
CA ASP A 251 -4.33 -12.22 -3.94
C ASP A 251 -5.33 -13.12 -4.66
N ASP A 252 -5.12 -14.43 -4.72
CA ASP A 252 -6.10 -15.40 -5.21
C ASP A 252 -7.00 -15.97 -4.11
N SER A 253 -6.89 -15.48 -2.87
CA SER A 253 -7.81 -15.81 -1.77
C SER A 253 -9.19 -15.19 -1.96
N PHE A 254 -10.23 -15.85 -1.47
CA PHE A 254 -11.59 -15.33 -1.45
C PHE A 254 -11.73 -14.12 -0.51
N ILE A 255 -12.16 -12.99 -1.06
CA ILE A 255 -12.19 -11.69 -0.37
C ILE A 255 -13.08 -11.74 0.87
N CYS A 256 -14.29 -12.28 0.73
CA CYS A 256 -15.26 -12.28 1.83
C CYS A 256 -14.87 -13.21 2.97
N ALA A 257 -14.37 -14.41 2.67
CA ALA A 257 -13.87 -15.33 3.69
C ALA A 257 -12.64 -14.74 4.39
N ALA A 258 -11.71 -14.12 3.66
CA ALA A 258 -10.58 -13.41 4.23
C ALA A 258 -11.02 -12.21 5.11
N GLY A 259 -12.05 -11.46 4.70
CA GLY A 259 -12.57 -10.32 5.45
C GLY A 259 -13.24 -10.72 6.76
N ILE A 260 -13.90 -11.89 6.78
CA ILE A 260 -14.41 -12.52 8.00
C ILE A 260 -13.25 -13.01 8.86
N HIS A 261 -12.28 -13.72 8.28
CA HIS A 261 -11.07 -14.17 8.98
C HIS A 261 -10.36 -13.00 9.68
N ASP A 262 -10.16 -11.88 8.98
CA ASP A 262 -9.53 -10.67 9.51
C ASP A 262 -10.39 -9.90 10.54
N GLY A 263 -11.67 -10.26 10.68
CA GLY A 263 -12.61 -9.63 11.60
C GLY A 263 -13.17 -8.27 11.12
N ARG A 264 -13.05 -7.97 9.83
CA ARG A 264 -13.50 -6.69 9.24
C ARG A 264 -14.98 -6.66 8.95
N ILE A 265 -15.55 -7.83 8.70
CA ILE A 265 -16.99 -8.04 8.52
C ILE A 265 -17.44 -9.29 9.29
N PRO A 266 -18.67 -9.32 9.82
CA PRO A 266 -19.25 -10.51 10.42
C PRO A 266 -19.68 -11.55 9.36
N ALA A 267 -20.01 -12.77 9.79
CA ALA A 267 -20.53 -13.82 8.91
C ALA A 267 -21.88 -13.46 8.23
N SER A 268 -22.60 -12.46 8.75
CA SER A 268 -23.79 -11.88 8.10
C SER A 268 -23.47 -11.01 6.88
N GLY A 269 -22.20 -10.83 6.53
CA GLY A 269 -21.77 -10.04 5.39
C GLY A 269 -21.57 -8.55 5.72
N GLY A 270 -21.40 -7.73 4.68
CA GLY A 270 -21.10 -6.30 4.80
C GLY A 270 -20.27 -5.81 3.62
N VAL A 271 -19.73 -4.59 3.71
CA VAL A 271 -18.79 -4.05 2.72
C VAL A 271 -17.41 -4.01 3.35
N VAL A 272 -16.42 -4.58 2.66
CA VAL A 272 -15.02 -4.59 3.12
C VAL A 272 -14.13 -3.78 2.18
N SER A 273 -13.15 -3.05 2.72
CA SER A 273 -12.15 -2.33 1.92
C SER A 273 -10.90 -3.19 1.74
N VAL A 274 -10.54 -3.46 0.50
CA VAL A 274 -9.43 -4.31 0.08
C VAL A 274 -8.30 -3.43 -0.45
N TYR A 275 -7.08 -3.60 0.06
CA TYR A 275 -5.89 -2.85 -0.34
C TYR A 275 -4.91 -3.77 -1.07
N LYS A 276 -4.35 -3.31 -2.20
CA LYS A 276 -3.26 -4.02 -2.89
C LYS A 276 -2.00 -3.98 -2.04
N VAL A 277 -1.34 -5.12 -1.92
CA VAL A 277 -0.06 -5.24 -1.22
C VAL A 277 0.90 -6.06 -2.09
N THR A 278 2.19 -5.82 -1.96
CA THR A 278 3.20 -6.65 -2.61
C THR A 278 3.13 -8.10 -2.12
N GLY A 279 3.58 -9.01 -2.98
CA GLY A 279 3.74 -10.42 -2.63
C GLY A 279 4.69 -10.65 -1.46
N LEU A 280 4.47 -11.71 -0.70
CA LEU A 280 5.38 -12.16 0.36
C LEU A 280 6.21 -13.36 -0.09
N THR A 281 7.34 -13.58 0.57
CA THR A 281 8.15 -14.80 0.42
C THR A 281 7.55 -16.01 1.15
N SER A 282 6.69 -15.76 2.14
CA SER A 282 5.92 -16.77 2.88
C SER A 282 4.68 -16.15 3.50
N TYR A 283 3.59 -16.91 3.55
CA TYR A 283 2.34 -16.57 4.22
C TYR A 283 2.10 -17.57 5.36
N SER A 284 1.82 -17.06 6.56
CA SER A 284 1.43 -17.88 7.71
C SER A 284 -0.09 -17.97 7.76
N GLY A 285 -0.65 -19.18 7.79
CA GLY A 285 -2.07 -19.42 8.03
C GLY A 285 -2.42 -19.37 9.53
N SER A 286 -3.69 -19.13 9.84
CA SER A 286 -4.25 -19.18 11.18
C SER A 286 -5.74 -19.54 11.15
N GLU A 287 -6.32 -19.78 12.33
CA GLU A 287 -7.77 -19.83 12.49
C GLU A 287 -8.22 -18.59 13.26
N GLN A 288 -9.10 -17.79 12.65
CA GLN A 288 -9.65 -16.57 13.23
C GLN A 288 -11.11 -16.42 12.81
N ASN A 289 -11.97 -15.99 13.74
CA ASN A 289 -13.38 -15.71 13.46
C ASN A 289 -14.12 -16.88 12.77
N ASN A 290 -13.81 -18.12 13.18
CA ASN A 290 -14.34 -19.37 12.62
C ASN A 290 -14.06 -19.57 11.11
N VAL A 291 -12.99 -18.96 10.61
CA VAL A 291 -12.44 -19.17 9.27
C VAL A 291 -11.00 -19.63 9.42
N VAL A 292 -10.60 -20.62 8.64
CA VAL A 292 -9.22 -21.11 8.60
C VAL A 292 -8.55 -20.56 7.35
N SER A 293 -7.41 -19.89 7.52
CA SER A 293 -6.48 -19.57 6.44
C SER A 293 -5.31 -20.54 6.42
N LYS A 294 -4.76 -20.82 5.24
CA LYS A 294 -3.66 -21.75 5.02
C LYS A 294 -2.33 -21.01 4.87
N SER A 295 -1.24 -21.66 5.29
CA SER A 295 0.11 -21.17 4.96
C SER A 295 0.40 -21.38 3.47
N TYR A 296 1.27 -20.53 2.92
CA TYR A 296 1.74 -20.65 1.54
C TYR A 296 3.19 -20.15 1.40
N GLY A 297 3.89 -20.58 0.35
CA GLY A 297 5.23 -20.13 0.02
C GLY A 297 5.25 -18.73 -0.63
N SER A 298 6.26 -18.49 -1.47
CA SER A 298 6.39 -17.21 -2.14
C SER A 298 5.28 -16.97 -3.17
N TRP A 299 4.79 -15.74 -3.22
CA TRP A 299 3.83 -15.28 -4.21
C TRP A 299 4.08 -13.80 -4.51
N ASN A 300 3.63 -13.32 -5.68
CA ASN A 300 4.04 -12.00 -6.20
C ASN A 300 3.07 -10.86 -5.87
N ARG A 301 1.83 -11.16 -5.47
CA ARG A 301 0.79 -10.16 -5.19
C ARG A 301 -0.07 -10.55 -3.99
N SER A 302 -0.37 -9.59 -3.13
CA SER A 302 -1.18 -9.81 -1.93
C SER A 302 -2.26 -8.75 -1.83
N PHE A 303 -3.12 -8.90 -0.82
CA PHE A 303 -3.99 -7.85 -0.35
C PHE A 303 -4.07 -7.84 1.18
N SER A 304 -4.58 -6.73 1.71
CA SER A 304 -4.91 -6.58 3.12
C SER A 304 -6.21 -5.80 3.28
N PHE A 305 -6.70 -5.72 4.51
CA PHE A 305 -7.87 -4.90 4.86
C PHE A 305 -7.51 -3.65 5.68
N GLU A 306 -6.21 -3.40 5.83
CA GLU A 306 -5.67 -2.21 6.46
C GLU A 306 -4.81 -1.43 5.47
N ASP A 307 -4.95 -0.11 5.50
CA ASP A 307 -4.11 0.79 4.73
C ASP A 307 -2.75 0.99 5.41
N PHE A 308 -1.79 0.18 5.00
CA PHE A 308 -0.45 0.21 5.55
C PHE A 308 0.36 1.47 5.14
N CYS A 309 -0.06 2.25 4.14
CA CYS A 309 0.64 3.51 3.80
C CYS A 309 0.43 4.59 4.87
N PHE A 310 -0.71 4.57 5.59
CA PHE A 310 -1.08 5.60 6.58
C PHE A 310 -0.59 5.31 8.00
N LYS A 311 0.13 4.21 8.23
CA LYS A 311 0.74 3.99 9.56
C LYS A 311 1.87 4.97 9.80
N ARG A 312 1.82 5.55 10.99
CA ARG A 312 2.89 6.38 11.53
C ARG A 312 3.83 5.53 12.36
N ILE A 313 5.09 5.94 12.40
CA ILE A 313 6.16 5.25 13.10
C ILE A 313 5.82 5.02 14.60
N ASN A 314 5.17 5.98 15.25
CA ASN A 314 4.80 5.93 16.66
C ASN A 314 3.65 4.95 16.98
N GLN A 315 3.07 4.31 15.96
CA GLN A 315 2.07 3.26 16.08
C GLN A 315 2.70 1.86 15.96
N VAL A 316 4.01 1.77 15.74
CA VAL A 316 4.74 0.51 15.61
C VAL A 316 5.18 0.04 16.99
N ASN A 317 4.88 -1.22 17.32
CA ASN A 317 5.39 -1.88 18.51
C ASN A 317 6.71 -2.60 18.19
N PHE A 318 7.76 -2.27 18.94
CA PHE A 318 9.08 -2.88 18.81
C PHE A 318 9.25 -4.11 19.73
N ASN A 319 8.26 -4.46 20.57
CA ASN A 319 8.30 -5.62 21.46
C ASN A 319 9.53 -5.69 22.38
N GLY A 320 10.12 -4.53 22.73
CA GLY A 320 11.35 -4.45 23.52
C GLY A 320 12.64 -4.66 22.73
N GLU A 321 12.57 -4.85 21.42
CA GLU A 321 13.73 -4.95 20.53
C GLU A 321 14.19 -3.57 20.01
N ASN A 322 15.43 -3.49 19.53
CA ASN A 322 15.99 -2.28 18.93
C ASN A 322 15.49 -2.02 17.49
N SER A 323 14.93 -3.05 16.85
CA SER A 323 14.45 -2.99 15.47
C SER A 323 13.19 -3.81 15.28
N THR A 324 12.42 -3.48 14.25
CA THR A 324 11.25 -4.26 13.82
C THR A 324 11.04 -4.09 12.33
N THR A 325 10.36 -5.03 11.70
CA THR A 325 10.02 -4.95 10.27
C THR A 325 8.61 -4.42 10.07
N TYR A 326 8.40 -3.68 8.99
CA TYR A 326 7.10 -3.19 8.58
C TYR A 326 6.91 -3.40 7.08
N LEU A 327 5.70 -3.78 6.65
CA LEU A 327 5.40 -3.98 5.24
C LEU A 327 4.76 -2.73 4.64
N CYS A 328 5.35 -2.24 3.57
CA CYS A 328 4.82 -1.13 2.78
C CYS A 328 4.22 -1.64 1.47
N PRO A 329 2.95 -1.33 1.17
CA PRO A 329 2.37 -1.61 -0.14
C PRO A 329 2.92 -0.66 -1.20
N PRO A 330 2.61 -0.91 -2.49
CA PRO A 330 2.91 0.02 -3.57
C PRO A 330 2.16 1.35 -3.46
N ASP A 331 2.65 2.36 -4.18
CA ASP A 331 2.03 3.69 -4.35
C ASP A 331 1.83 4.47 -3.04
N CYS A 332 2.78 4.36 -2.11
CA CYS A 332 2.80 5.14 -0.87
C CYS A 332 3.53 6.49 -1.02
N GLN A 333 3.94 6.89 -2.23
CA GLN A 333 4.61 8.17 -2.49
C GLN A 333 3.61 9.33 -2.67
N MET A 334 2.83 9.64 -1.63
CA MET A 334 1.86 10.75 -1.67
C MET A 334 2.46 12.08 -1.18
N LYS A 335 2.21 13.19 -1.90
CA LYS A 335 2.69 14.53 -1.54
C LYS A 335 2.10 15.09 -0.23
N PHE A 336 1.02 14.52 0.30
CA PHE A 336 0.38 14.94 1.54
C PHE A 336 0.88 14.20 2.78
N TYR A 337 1.78 13.23 2.62
CA TYR A 337 2.37 12.54 3.76
C TYR A 337 3.37 13.42 4.49
N GLU A 338 3.08 13.62 5.75
CA GLU A 338 3.92 14.36 6.66
C GLU A 338 5.12 13.49 7.07
N VAL A 339 6.31 13.88 6.62
CA VAL A 339 7.57 13.22 6.95
C VAL A 339 8.54 14.29 7.48
N TRP A 340 9.18 14.03 8.62
CA TRP A 340 10.14 14.97 9.21
C TRP A 340 11.51 14.31 9.33
N GLY A 341 12.53 14.93 8.75
CA GLY A 341 13.90 14.41 8.79
C GLY A 341 14.44 13.94 7.43
N THR A 342 15.69 13.48 7.43
CA THR A 342 16.42 13.09 6.20
C THR A 342 17.07 11.72 6.31
N VAL A 343 17.69 11.42 7.45
CA VAL A 343 18.34 10.14 7.76
C VAL A 343 17.69 9.51 8.97
N LEU A 344 17.47 10.35 9.99
CA LEU A 344 16.65 10.05 11.15
C LEU A 344 15.30 10.71 10.93
N TYR A 345 14.24 9.98 11.23
CA TYR A 345 12.86 10.40 11.02
C TYR A 345 12.15 10.53 12.35
N LYS A 346 11.35 11.59 12.48
CA LYS A 346 10.51 11.81 13.65
C LYS A 346 9.45 10.70 13.73
N ASP A 347 9.13 10.24 14.92
CA ASP A 347 8.20 9.13 15.16
C ASP A 347 6.75 9.39 14.68
N ASN A 348 6.35 10.62 14.41
CA ASN A 348 5.05 10.88 13.79
C ASN A 348 5.07 10.76 12.26
N SER A 349 6.21 10.51 11.62
CA SER A 349 6.28 10.40 10.15
C SER A 349 5.57 9.13 9.68
N PHE A 350 4.95 9.19 8.49
CA PHE A 350 4.42 7.99 7.83
C PHE A 350 5.56 7.05 7.45
N ILE A 351 5.44 5.77 7.83
CA ILE A 351 6.56 4.80 7.75
C ILE A 351 7.02 4.62 6.30
N CYS A 352 6.09 4.35 5.39
CA CYS A 352 6.41 4.04 4.00
C CYS A 352 6.94 5.26 3.25
N ALA A 353 6.35 6.43 3.47
CA ALA A 353 6.85 7.68 2.91
C ALA A 353 8.28 7.99 3.39
N ALA A 354 8.56 7.79 4.68
CA ALA A 354 9.90 7.98 5.24
C ALA A 354 10.90 6.95 4.68
N ALA A 355 10.48 5.69 4.50
CA ALA A 355 11.30 4.63 3.94
C ALA A 355 11.64 4.87 2.47
N ILE A 356 10.66 5.31 1.66
CA ILE A 356 10.86 5.71 0.25
C ILE A 356 11.77 6.93 0.19
N HIS A 357 11.52 7.96 1.00
CA HIS A 357 12.38 9.15 1.06
C HIS A 357 13.83 8.76 1.35
N TYR A 358 14.07 7.89 2.34
CA TYR A 358 15.42 7.38 2.64
C TYR A 358 16.03 6.55 1.51
N GLY A 359 15.20 5.92 0.68
CA GLY A 359 15.62 4.94 -0.33
C GLY A 359 15.80 3.53 0.25
N ALA A 360 15.17 3.21 1.38
CA ALA A 360 15.14 1.85 1.93
C ALA A 360 14.30 0.90 1.06
N ILE A 361 13.27 1.44 0.43
CA ILE A 361 12.37 0.78 -0.52
C ILE A 361 12.05 1.74 -1.67
N ALA A 362 11.65 1.20 -2.82
CA ALA A 362 11.05 1.97 -3.91
C ALA A 362 9.52 2.06 -3.73
N ASP A 363 8.84 2.91 -4.52
CA ASP A 363 7.38 3.08 -4.45
C ASP A 363 6.58 1.89 -5.03
N VAL A 364 7.26 0.80 -5.39
CA VAL A 364 6.63 -0.50 -5.66
C VAL A 364 6.32 -1.28 -4.38
N GLY A 365 6.69 -0.77 -3.21
CA GLY A 365 6.48 -1.41 -1.91
C GLY A 365 7.57 -2.43 -1.52
N GLY A 366 7.38 -3.08 -0.37
CA GLY A 366 8.33 -4.06 0.18
C GLY A 366 8.39 -4.05 1.72
N VAL A 367 9.16 -4.98 2.28
CA VAL A 367 9.42 -5.02 3.73
C VAL A 367 10.58 -4.08 4.05
N VAL A 368 10.37 -3.17 4.99
CA VAL A 368 11.39 -2.25 5.51
C VAL A 368 11.69 -2.57 6.97
N THR A 369 12.95 -2.43 7.39
CA THR A 369 13.35 -2.55 8.80
C THR A 369 13.48 -1.16 9.42
N LEU A 370 12.82 -0.95 10.55
CA LEU A 370 12.90 0.26 11.36
C LEU A 370 13.85 0.00 12.52
N TYR A 371 14.76 0.94 12.76
CA TYR A 371 15.69 0.93 13.89
C TYR A 371 15.42 2.12 14.79
N GLN A 372 15.32 1.89 16.10
CA GLN A 372 15.27 2.99 17.06
C GLN A 372 16.58 3.77 17.01
N ALA A 373 16.53 5.10 17.20
CA ALA A 373 17.69 6.00 17.11
C ALA A 373 17.80 7.00 18.28
N GLY A 374 17.02 6.82 19.34
CA GLY A 374 17.07 7.66 20.55
C GLY A 374 16.50 9.07 20.36
N LYS A 375 16.65 9.93 21.38
CA LYS A 375 16.14 11.31 21.36
C LYS A 375 17.00 12.21 20.48
N ILE A 376 16.37 12.98 19.58
CA ILE A 376 17.06 13.84 18.61
C ILE A 376 16.68 15.30 18.79
N LYS A 377 17.69 16.17 18.72
CA LYS A 377 17.52 17.61 18.87
C LYS A 377 17.01 18.31 17.61
N HIS A 378 17.41 17.84 16.43
CA HIS A 378 17.13 18.48 15.15
C HIS A 378 16.85 17.45 14.06
N PHE A 379 15.79 17.68 13.28
CA PHE A 379 15.47 16.93 12.07
C PHE A 379 15.64 17.86 10.87
N PRO A 380 16.70 17.74 10.05
CA PRO A 380 16.85 18.54 8.84
C PRO A 380 15.88 18.05 7.77
N ASN A 381 15.37 18.97 6.94
CA ASN A 381 14.59 18.62 5.76
C ASN A 381 15.49 18.30 4.56
N SER A 382 14.95 17.53 3.62
CA SER A 382 15.52 17.35 2.28
C SER A 382 14.43 16.94 1.29
N THR A 383 14.80 16.90 0.01
CA THR A 383 14.00 16.25 -1.03
C THR A 383 14.79 15.07 -1.58
N GLN A 384 14.25 13.86 -1.44
CA GLN A 384 14.83 12.61 -1.93
C GLN A 384 13.72 11.69 -2.41
N ASN A 385 13.98 10.93 -3.49
CA ASN A 385 13.03 9.98 -4.08
C ASN A 385 11.62 10.60 -4.27
N ALA A 386 11.61 11.86 -4.73
CA ALA A 386 10.41 12.67 -4.98
C ALA A 386 9.46 12.88 -3.78
N ILE A 387 9.97 12.73 -2.55
CA ILE A 387 9.33 13.16 -1.30
C ILE A 387 10.13 14.34 -0.75
N THR A 388 9.45 15.38 -0.27
CA THR A 388 10.06 16.51 0.44
C THR A 388 9.65 16.45 1.90
N THR A 389 10.62 16.51 2.81
CA THR A 389 10.37 16.41 4.25
C THR A 389 10.34 17.77 4.93
N ASN A 390 9.78 17.81 6.14
CA ASN A 390 9.78 18.98 7.00
C ASN A 390 10.98 18.98 7.96
N ASN A 391 11.38 20.17 8.42
CA ASN A 391 12.45 20.33 9.39
C ASN A 391 11.90 20.63 10.80
N LEU A 392 12.51 20.05 11.83
CA LEU A 392 12.20 20.37 13.23
C LEU A 392 13.48 20.82 13.93
N LEU A 393 13.47 22.04 14.47
CA LEU A 393 14.64 22.65 15.14
C LEU A 393 14.60 22.54 16.67
N THR A 394 13.56 21.91 17.23
CA THR A 394 13.40 21.71 18.68
C THR A 394 13.63 20.27 19.07
N THR A 395 14.04 20.06 20.32
CA THR A 395 14.34 18.72 20.82
C THR A 395 13.08 17.87 20.92
N TRP A 396 13.11 16.71 20.25
CA TRP A 396 12.01 15.77 20.28
C TRP A 396 12.19 14.77 21.43
N PRO A 397 11.19 14.64 22.33
CA PRO A 397 11.36 13.84 23.55
C PRO A 397 11.26 12.33 23.31
N ARG A 398 10.78 11.90 22.13
CA ARG A 398 10.58 10.49 21.78
C ARG A 398 11.68 10.01 20.82
N THR A 399 11.84 8.69 20.71
CA THR A 399 12.88 8.11 19.86
C THR A 399 12.63 8.44 18.39
N ALA A 400 13.66 8.90 17.68
CA ALA A 400 13.67 8.93 16.23
C ALA A 400 13.83 7.50 15.69
N ILE A 401 13.55 7.32 14.39
CA ILE A 401 13.77 6.07 13.67
C ILE A 401 14.74 6.26 12.51
N ALA A 402 15.54 5.23 12.25
CA ALA A 402 16.35 5.08 11.05
C ALA A 402 15.92 3.83 10.27
N PHE A 403 16.26 3.78 8.98
CA PHE A 403 16.04 2.61 8.12
C PHE A 403 17.32 1.82 7.85
N LYS A 404 18.34 2.05 8.69
CA LYS A 404 19.63 1.36 8.66
C LYS A 404 20.12 1.19 10.09
N ASP A 405 20.78 0.06 10.35
CA ASP A 405 21.42 -0.18 11.63
C ASP A 405 22.55 0.83 11.88
N LEU A 406 22.32 1.74 12.82
CA LEU A 406 23.28 2.77 13.21
C LEU A 406 24.40 2.24 14.09
N CYS A 407 24.20 1.14 14.83
CA CYS A 407 25.24 0.52 15.66
C CYS A 407 26.34 -0.09 14.77
N ALA A 408 25.96 -0.59 13.59
CA ALA A 408 26.88 -1.18 12.62
C ALA A 408 27.68 -0.14 11.81
N ILE A 409 27.39 1.16 11.94
CA ILE A 409 28.09 2.20 11.16
C ILE A 409 29.54 2.33 11.60
N GLN A 410 30.44 2.15 10.64
CA GLN A 410 31.88 2.35 10.80
C GLN A 410 32.28 3.74 10.34
N GLY A 411 33.35 4.29 10.92
CA GLY A 411 33.78 5.68 10.66
C GLY A 411 34.01 6.03 9.18
N TYR A 412 34.38 5.07 8.33
CA TYR A 412 34.59 5.30 6.90
C TYR A 412 33.30 5.52 6.11
N GLN A 413 32.15 5.10 6.65
CA GLN A 413 30.83 5.27 6.03
C GLN A 413 30.23 6.64 6.34
N LEU A 414 30.83 7.41 7.26
CA LEU A 414 30.38 8.75 7.62
C LEU A 414 30.60 9.74 6.48
N GLN A 415 29.58 10.52 6.18
CA GLN A 415 29.63 11.62 5.21
C GLN A 415 29.77 12.95 5.94
N PHE A 416 30.83 13.69 5.62
CA PHE A 416 31.14 14.98 6.27
C PHE A 416 30.72 16.20 5.45
N ASN A 417 30.23 16.03 4.21
CA ASN A 417 29.66 17.08 3.35
C ASN A 417 30.51 18.37 3.30
N GLY A 418 31.81 18.23 3.05
CA GLY A 418 32.77 19.34 2.99
C GLY A 418 33.25 19.89 4.35
N LYS A 419 32.62 19.50 5.46
CA LYS A 419 33.03 19.90 6.83
C LYS A 419 34.12 18.98 7.40
N ASN A 420 34.74 19.40 8.51
CA ASN A 420 35.72 18.60 9.27
C ASN A 420 35.08 17.76 10.37
N SER A 421 33.82 18.03 10.71
CA SER A 421 33.06 17.29 11.71
C SER A 421 31.64 16.99 11.26
N VAL A 422 31.04 15.97 11.87
CA VAL A 422 29.64 15.57 11.69
C VAL A 422 29.05 15.21 13.05
N SER A 423 27.78 15.55 13.27
CA SER A 423 27.03 15.09 14.44
C SER A 423 26.43 13.71 14.14
N PHE A 424 26.56 12.78 15.07
CA PHE A 424 26.08 11.40 14.94
C PHE A 424 25.29 11.01 16.19
N THR A 425 24.26 10.18 16.01
CA THR A 425 23.47 9.65 17.13
C THR A 425 23.50 8.15 17.13
N CYS A 426 23.81 7.57 18.29
CA CYS A 426 23.77 6.14 18.52
C CYS A 426 22.48 5.76 19.26
N PRO A 427 21.81 4.67 18.84
CA PRO A 427 20.75 4.08 19.63
C PRO A 427 21.26 3.38 20.89
N PRO A 428 20.35 3.01 21.80
CA PRO A 428 20.70 2.19 22.96
C PRO A 428 21.11 0.76 22.56
N ASN A 429 21.83 0.10 23.46
CA ASN A 429 22.28 -1.30 23.36
C ASN A 429 23.18 -1.60 22.15
N CYS A 430 24.02 -0.65 21.73
CA CYS A 430 24.94 -0.86 20.60
C CYS A 430 26.20 -1.66 20.98
N ILE A 431 26.50 -1.85 22.26
CA ILE A 431 27.73 -2.55 22.67
C ILE A 431 27.65 -4.05 22.33
N ARG A 432 26.46 -4.64 22.35
CA ARG A 432 26.23 -6.08 22.18
C ARG A 432 26.24 -6.55 20.72
N THR A 433 26.23 -5.65 19.74
CA THR A 433 25.81 -5.98 18.36
C THR A 433 26.89 -5.96 17.26
N SER A 434 28.09 -5.38 17.44
CA SER A 434 29.25 -5.56 16.50
C SER A 434 30.43 -4.65 16.85
N SER A 435 30.94 -4.66 18.08
CA SER A 435 31.81 -3.59 18.59
C SER A 435 33.31 -3.82 18.31
N GLN A 436 33.72 -3.90 17.04
CA GLN A 436 35.16 -3.78 16.73
C GLN A 436 35.61 -2.33 16.80
N VAL A 437 36.49 -2.04 17.76
CA VAL A 437 37.12 -0.73 17.98
C VAL A 437 38.63 -0.90 17.89
N TRP A 438 39.31 -0.01 17.16
CA TRP A 438 40.77 0.04 17.11
C TRP A 438 41.28 1.42 17.51
N GLY A 439 42.17 1.46 18.49
CA GLY A 439 42.78 2.69 19.00
C GLY A 439 42.07 3.26 20.22
N THR A 440 42.71 4.28 20.80
CA THR A 440 42.33 4.97 22.04
C THR A 440 42.49 6.47 21.82
N ASN A 441 41.47 7.28 22.15
CA ASN A 441 41.31 8.72 21.82
C ASN A 441 41.28 9.04 20.31
N VAL A 442 42.17 8.44 19.53
CA VAL A 442 42.17 8.47 18.07
C VAL A 442 41.86 7.06 17.59
N TYR A 443 40.73 6.91 16.92
CA TYR A 443 40.20 5.61 16.52
C TYR A 443 40.37 5.43 15.01
N SER A 444 40.71 4.22 14.58
CA SER A 444 40.74 3.90 13.15
C SER A 444 39.37 4.17 12.53
N LYS A 445 39.31 4.67 11.30
CA LYS A 445 38.03 4.84 10.59
C LYS A 445 37.25 3.53 10.36
N ARG A 446 37.87 2.37 10.62
CA ARG A 446 37.19 1.06 10.59
C ARG A 446 36.38 0.79 11.85
N SER A 447 36.65 1.49 12.95
CA SER A 447 35.93 1.28 14.21
C SER A 447 34.45 1.57 14.04
N HIS A 448 33.63 0.75 14.69
CA HIS A 448 32.21 1.01 14.87
C HIS A 448 32.04 2.28 15.71
N VAL A 449 31.28 3.23 15.18
CA VAL A 449 31.25 4.61 15.66
C VAL A 449 30.67 4.69 17.06
N CYS A 450 29.58 3.96 17.33
CA CYS A 450 28.93 3.93 18.64
C CYS A 450 29.83 3.29 19.70
N ALA A 451 30.41 2.13 19.39
CA ALA A 451 31.32 1.45 20.31
C ALA A 451 32.57 2.30 20.61
N ALA A 452 33.14 2.97 19.59
CA ALA A 452 34.28 3.86 19.79
C ALA A 452 33.90 5.09 20.64
N ALA A 453 32.71 5.66 20.46
CA ALA A 453 32.25 6.81 21.25
C ALA A 453 31.95 6.43 22.71
N THR A 454 31.42 5.24 22.95
CA THR A 454 31.26 4.71 24.31
C THR A 454 32.61 4.41 24.94
N HIS A 455 33.54 3.77 24.21
CA HIS A 455 34.90 3.55 24.67
C HIS A 455 35.56 4.88 25.08
N ASP A 456 35.39 5.94 24.30
CA ASP A 456 35.92 7.28 24.59
C ASP A 456 35.12 8.06 25.66
N GLY A 457 34.05 7.48 26.21
CA GLY A 457 33.23 8.06 27.27
C GLY A 457 32.31 9.20 26.83
N LYS A 458 32.03 9.35 25.53
CA LYS A 458 31.13 10.41 25.01
C LYS A 458 29.66 10.09 25.20
N ILE A 459 29.32 8.80 25.22
CA ILE A 459 27.98 8.26 25.47
C ILE A 459 28.08 6.98 26.31
N SER A 460 26.97 6.57 26.91
CA SER A 460 26.83 5.23 27.52
C SER A 460 26.11 4.27 26.57
N ASP A 461 25.87 3.01 26.97
CA ASP A 461 25.05 2.07 26.19
C ASP A 461 23.57 2.49 26.10
N SER A 462 23.15 3.56 26.78
CA SER A 462 21.85 4.22 26.54
C SER A 462 21.75 4.91 25.18
N GLY A 463 22.87 5.00 24.43
CA GLY A 463 22.97 5.80 23.23
C GLY A 463 23.07 7.31 23.52
N GLY A 464 23.00 8.12 22.47
CA GLY A 464 23.12 9.57 22.56
C GLY A 464 23.74 10.21 21.32
N GLN A 465 23.69 11.54 21.26
CA GLN A 465 24.25 12.35 20.18
C GLN A 465 25.62 12.92 20.57
N PHE A 466 26.59 12.86 19.67
CA PHE A 466 27.95 13.38 19.84
C PHE A 466 28.54 13.86 18.51
N THR A 467 29.65 14.58 18.58
CA THR A 467 30.37 15.09 17.40
C THR A 467 31.54 14.17 17.06
N ILE A 468 31.76 13.96 15.77
CA ILE A 468 32.87 13.18 15.23
C ILE A 468 33.70 14.09 14.33
N TYR A 469 35.02 14.05 14.47
CA TYR A 469 35.97 14.78 13.62
C TYR A 469 36.75 13.81 12.74
N LYS A 470 36.91 14.15 11.46
CA LYS A 470 37.79 13.40 10.54
C LYS A 470 39.22 13.93 10.67
N ILE A 471 40.18 13.02 10.84
CA ILE A 471 41.60 13.36 10.96
C ILE A 471 42.48 12.39 10.16
N GLY A 472 43.76 12.74 10.01
CA GLY A 472 44.77 11.89 9.38
C GLY A 472 44.92 10.54 10.09
N GLY A 473 45.43 9.53 9.36
CA GLY A 473 45.73 8.21 9.91
C GLY A 473 46.92 8.24 10.88
N LEU A 474 46.88 7.41 11.91
CA LEU A 474 48.03 7.20 12.80
C LEU A 474 48.96 6.10 12.29
N PRO A 475 50.23 6.15 12.72
CA PRO A 475 51.15 5.06 12.56
C PRO A 475 50.67 3.71 13.14
N SER A 476 50.31 3.75 14.40
CA SER A 476 49.76 2.59 15.09
C SER A 476 48.70 3.12 16.01
N TYR A 477 47.63 2.34 16.12
CA TYR A 477 46.55 2.58 17.06
C TYR A 477 46.84 1.68 18.25
N THR A 478 46.97 2.28 19.44
CA THR A 478 47.15 1.53 20.69
C THR A 478 45.77 1.20 21.25
N GLY A 479 45.49 -0.09 21.44
CA GLY A 479 44.28 -0.55 22.13
C GLY A 479 44.34 -0.33 23.63
N SER A 480 43.17 -0.24 24.27
CA SER A 480 42.99 -0.17 25.72
C SER A 480 41.61 -0.67 26.11
N GLU A 481 41.33 -0.77 27.41
CA GLU A 481 40.00 -1.07 27.93
C GLU A 481 39.46 0.18 28.64
N GLN A 482 38.34 0.70 28.15
CA GLN A 482 37.71 1.90 28.68
C GLN A 482 36.19 1.77 28.60
N ASN A 483 35.49 2.21 29.65
CA ASN A 483 34.02 2.28 29.68
C ASN A 483 33.33 0.96 29.30
N GLY A 484 33.92 -0.17 29.69
CA GLY A 484 33.40 -1.52 29.42
C GLY A 484 33.62 -2.02 27.98
N ILE A 485 34.46 -1.37 27.20
CA ILE A 485 34.80 -1.77 25.83
C ILE A 485 36.31 -1.94 25.71
N THR A 486 36.74 -3.06 25.12
CA THR A 486 38.14 -3.32 24.77
C THR A 486 38.38 -2.88 23.32
N SER A 487 39.26 -1.91 23.11
CA SER A 487 39.77 -1.55 21.79
C SER A 487 41.06 -2.32 21.46
N LEU A 488 41.26 -2.59 20.18
CA LEU A 488 42.37 -3.40 19.66
C LEU A 488 43.51 -2.53 19.12
N THR A 489 44.73 -3.03 19.27
CA THR A 489 45.92 -2.44 18.63
C THR A 489 45.91 -2.74 17.12
N SER A 490 46.26 -1.75 16.29
CA SER A 490 46.29 -1.91 14.82
C SER A 490 47.41 -1.12 14.16
N ARG A 491 47.98 -1.65 13.08
CA ARG A 491 49.03 -1.00 12.25
C ARG A 491 48.48 -0.36 10.96
N HIS A 492 47.16 -0.41 10.71
CA HIS A 492 46.56 0.04 9.45
C HIS A 492 46.38 1.56 9.37
N ARG A 493 46.87 2.22 8.31
CA ARG A 493 46.92 3.69 8.26
C ARG A 493 46.38 4.24 6.95
N ARG A 494 45.33 5.05 7.00
CA ARG A 494 45.14 6.20 6.07
C ARG A 494 44.28 7.32 6.68
N ARG A 495 43.34 7.01 7.58
CA ARG A 495 42.36 7.97 8.14
C ARG A 495 41.87 7.52 9.52
N SER A 496 41.59 8.47 10.40
CA SER A 496 41.08 8.22 11.75
C SER A 496 39.87 9.11 12.04
N ILE A 497 39.17 8.77 13.13
CA ILE A 497 38.16 9.62 13.74
C ILE A 497 38.57 9.92 15.19
N THR A 498 38.13 11.06 15.69
CA THR A 498 38.21 11.46 17.10
C THR A 498 36.91 12.15 17.48
N PHE A 499 36.57 12.13 18.76
CA PHE A 499 35.33 12.73 19.26
C PHE A 499 35.53 14.07 19.98
N ASP A 500 36.78 14.39 20.32
CA ASP A 500 37.19 15.73 20.76
C ASP A 500 37.73 16.55 19.59
N ASP A 501 37.56 17.88 19.67
CA ASP A 501 38.08 18.80 18.67
C ASP A 501 39.62 18.68 18.57
N PRO A 502 40.15 18.20 17.43
CA PRO A 502 41.58 17.97 17.28
C PRO A 502 42.41 19.26 17.32
N CYS A 503 41.83 20.42 17.00
CA CYS A 503 42.57 21.68 17.03
C CYS A 503 42.80 22.22 18.44
N THR A 504 42.06 21.73 19.44
CA THR A 504 42.22 22.10 20.86
C THR A 504 42.88 20.98 21.68
N LYS A 505 43.39 19.93 21.03
CA LYS A 505 44.07 18.83 21.73
C LYS A 505 45.39 19.31 22.34
N GLN A 506 45.52 19.10 23.64
CA GLN A 506 46.72 19.40 24.43
C GLN A 506 47.66 18.17 24.49
N ALA A 507 48.96 18.42 24.66
CA ALA A 507 49.99 17.37 24.67
C ALA A 507 49.94 16.49 25.93
N ASP A 508 49.40 17.03 27.03
CA ASP A 508 49.22 16.32 28.28
C ASP A 508 48.24 15.13 28.19
N HIS A 509 47.18 15.29 27.40
CA HIS A 509 46.14 14.31 27.13
C HIS A 509 46.45 13.40 25.93
N LEU A 510 47.70 13.38 25.47
CA LEU A 510 48.13 12.62 24.31
C LEU A 510 48.64 11.22 24.71
N VAL A 511 48.00 10.17 24.18
CA VAL A 511 48.33 8.75 24.43
C VAL A 511 49.38 8.22 23.44
N SER A 512 49.35 8.66 22.18
CA SER A 512 50.31 8.28 21.13
C SER A 512 51.31 9.41 20.90
N VAL A 513 52.60 9.11 20.71
CA VAL A 513 53.60 10.14 20.33
C VAL A 513 53.31 10.79 18.98
N TYR A 514 52.48 10.18 18.13
CA TYR A 514 51.99 10.79 16.90
C TYR A 514 50.61 11.41 17.07
N PHE A 515 50.41 12.60 16.51
CA PHE A 515 49.11 13.26 16.46
C PHE A 515 48.80 13.81 15.05
N PRO A 516 47.63 13.53 14.47
CA PRO A 516 47.26 14.04 13.15
C PRO A 516 46.46 15.34 13.27
N CYS A 517 47.07 16.44 12.85
CA CYS A 517 46.42 17.75 12.79
C CYS A 517 45.61 17.90 11.49
N PRO A 518 44.31 18.22 11.56
CA PRO A 518 43.52 18.52 10.37
C PRO A 518 43.81 19.94 9.84
N PRO A 519 43.35 20.27 8.61
CA PRO A 519 43.35 21.65 8.13
C PRO A 519 42.50 22.57 9.00
N GLY A 520 42.87 23.85 9.10
CA GLY A 520 42.03 24.89 9.70
C GLY A 520 42.32 25.23 11.17
N CYS A 521 43.39 24.71 11.78
CA CYS A 521 43.71 24.97 13.19
C CYS A 521 44.46 26.30 13.45
N GLN A 522 44.77 27.10 12.43
CA GLN A 522 45.63 28.29 12.54
C GLN A 522 45.09 29.41 13.44
N ASN A 523 43.76 29.52 13.60
CA ASN A 523 43.13 30.59 14.37
C ASN A 523 42.91 30.23 15.85
N ILE A 524 43.36 29.06 16.29
CA ILE A 524 43.12 28.53 17.64
C ILE A 524 44.45 28.64 18.43
N THR A 525 44.81 29.86 18.83
CA THR A 525 46.07 30.18 19.52
C THR A 525 45.88 30.57 20.99
N LYS A 526 44.66 30.45 21.51
CA LYS A 526 44.30 30.90 22.87
C LYS A 526 45.17 30.25 23.97
N ARG A 527 45.69 29.05 23.73
CA ARG A 527 46.58 28.28 24.62
C ARG A 527 47.83 27.83 23.86
N LEU A 528 48.81 28.73 23.77
CA LEU A 528 50.10 28.48 23.14
C LEU A 528 51.20 29.25 23.87
N TRP A 529 52.04 28.54 24.61
CA TRP A 529 53.11 29.12 25.40
C TRP A 529 54.47 28.52 25.04
N GLY A 530 55.46 29.38 24.81
CA GLY A 530 56.81 28.98 24.44
C GLY A 530 57.09 28.91 22.94
N THR A 531 58.36 28.68 22.62
CA THR A 531 58.91 28.64 21.26
C THR A 531 59.86 27.47 21.18
N ASP A 532 59.64 26.56 20.22
CA ASP A 532 60.33 25.27 20.04
C ASP A 532 60.13 24.26 21.20
N ILE A 533 60.12 24.75 22.45
CA ILE A 533 59.70 24.07 23.66
C ILE A 533 58.41 24.74 24.14
N TYR A 534 57.35 23.95 24.27
CA TYR A 534 56.02 24.44 24.63
C TYR A 534 55.55 23.84 25.95
N THR A 535 54.70 24.54 26.70
CA THR A 535 54.02 23.94 27.86
C THR A 535 53.11 22.81 27.37
N ASP A 536 52.99 21.72 28.12
CA ASP A 536 52.20 20.56 27.70
C ASP A 536 50.68 20.77 27.65
N ASP A 537 50.19 21.86 28.23
CA ASP A 537 48.81 22.34 28.09
C ASP A 537 48.59 23.24 26.85
N SER A 538 49.63 23.47 26.04
CA SER A 538 49.50 24.15 24.74
C SER A 538 48.85 23.24 23.69
N TYR A 539 48.11 23.84 22.75
CA TYR A 539 47.48 23.09 21.66
C TYR A 539 48.52 22.57 20.66
N ILE A 540 48.52 21.25 20.43
CA ILE A 540 49.54 20.56 19.62
C ILE A 540 49.60 21.14 18.20
N CYS A 541 48.45 21.31 17.54
CA CYS A 541 48.40 21.77 16.15
C CYS A 541 48.80 23.24 15.99
N ALA A 542 48.49 24.08 16.97
CA ALA A 542 48.94 25.48 16.98
C ALA A 542 50.46 25.56 17.14
N ALA A 543 51.03 24.78 18.06
CA ALA A 543 52.48 24.69 18.26
C ALA A 543 53.20 24.13 17.01
N ALA A 544 52.60 23.15 16.34
CA ALA A 544 53.15 22.56 15.13
C ALA A 544 53.20 23.55 13.95
N LEU A 545 52.13 24.33 13.76
CA LEU A 545 52.11 25.41 12.76
C LEU A 545 53.11 26.52 13.14
N HIS A 546 53.14 26.93 14.41
CA HIS A 546 54.08 27.93 14.93
C HIS A 546 55.55 27.52 14.74
N SER A 547 55.89 26.24 14.88
CA SER A 547 57.25 25.72 14.65
C SER A 547 57.49 25.20 13.22
N ASN A 548 56.60 25.52 12.29
CA ASN A 548 56.67 25.13 10.87
C ASN A 548 56.86 23.61 10.65
N GLN A 549 56.33 22.78 11.55
CA GLN A 549 56.35 21.32 11.43
C GLN A 549 55.30 20.83 10.43
N ILE A 550 54.23 21.63 10.25
CA ILE A 550 53.13 21.38 9.31
C ILE A 550 52.69 22.71 8.69
N GLY A 551 52.08 22.65 7.50
CA GLY A 551 51.42 23.80 6.88
C GLY A 551 49.92 23.87 7.20
N THR A 552 49.23 24.86 6.62
CA THR A 552 47.78 25.11 6.85
C THR A 552 46.84 23.97 6.42
N LYS A 553 47.33 23.03 5.59
CA LYS A 553 46.64 21.78 5.23
C LYS A 553 46.68 20.73 6.35
N GLY A 554 47.35 21.00 7.46
CA GLY A 554 47.57 20.04 8.53
C GLY A 554 48.66 19.02 8.18
N GLY A 555 48.76 17.96 8.97
CA GLY A 555 49.79 16.95 8.82
C GLY A 555 49.92 16.05 10.05
N LEU A 556 50.74 15.02 9.94
CA LEU A 556 51.09 14.16 11.07
C LEU A 556 52.33 14.73 11.76
N VAL A 557 52.24 14.96 13.07
CA VAL A 557 53.38 15.40 13.88
C VAL A 557 53.77 14.33 14.89
N GLN A 558 55.07 14.29 15.22
CA GLN A 558 55.62 13.47 16.29
C GLN A 558 56.00 14.35 17.47
N VAL A 559 55.29 14.18 18.58
CA VAL A 559 55.45 14.91 19.84
C VAL A 559 56.41 14.16 20.74
N SER A 560 57.42 14.87 21.26
CA SER A 560 58.32 14.39 22.31
C SER A 560 57.99 15.11 23.61
N LYS A 561 57.56 14.36 24.64
CA LYS A 561 57.24 14.91 25.97
C LYS A 561 58.55 15.21 26.72
N GLY A 562 58.65 16.39 27.30
CA GLY A 562 59.80 16.89 28.05
C GLY A 562 59.45 17.20 29.51
N GLY A 563 60.48 17.42 30.31
CA GLY A 563 60.38 17.77 31.73
C GLY A 563 60.11 19.26 31.99
N ALA A 564 60.29 19.65 33.25
CA ALA A 564 60.05 21.01 33.72
C ALA A 564 61.00 22.02 33.07
N GLN A 565 60.49 23.24 32.85
CA GLN A 565 61.27 24.39 32.41
C GLN A 565 61.05 25.54 33.37
N PHE A 566 62.08 26.34 33.61
CA PHE A 566 62.00 27.52 34.49
C PHE A 566 61.31 28.72 33.81
N SER A 567 61.35 28.78 32.48
CA SER A 567 60.66 29.80 31.69
C SER A 567 60.41 29.31 30.26
N PHE A 568 59.42 29.92 29.60
CA PHE A 568 59.08 29.70 28.20
C PHE A 568 59.07 31.04 27.48
N THR A 569 59.83 31.16 26.39
CA THR A 569 59.90 32.39 25.59
C THR A 569 58.85 32.35 24.49
N GLY A 570 57.94 33.32 24.46
CA GLY A 570 56.98 33.49 23.37
C GLY A 570 57.62 34.16 22.15
N SER A 571 57.08 33.88 20.97
CA SER A 571 57.46 34.51 19.70
C SER A 571 56.30 34.51 18.70
N THR A 572 56.48 35.17 17.57
CA THR A 572 55.55 35.09 16.43
C THR A 572 56.25 34.42 15.26
N ARG A 573 55.68 33.33 14.74
CA ARG A 573 56.18 32.55 13.61
C ARG A 573 55.00 32.07 12.75
N GLU A 574 55.15 32.06 11.42
CA GLU A 574 54.08 31.67 10.48
C GLU A 574 52.74 32.41 10.72
N GLY A 575 52.78 33.66 11.19
CA GLY A 575 51.60 34.45 11.53
C GLY A 575 50.87 34.01 12.81
N ILE A 576 51.45 33.08 13.58
CA ILE A 576 50.94 32.58 14.85
C ILE A 576 51.80 33.16 15.98
N THR A 577 51.16 33.69 17.03
CA THR A 577 51.86 34.22 18.20
C THR A 577 51.71 33.30 19.40
N SER A 578 52.83 32.86 19.95
CA SER A 578 52.93 32.20 21.26
C SER A 578 53.25 33.21 22.36
N LYS A 579 52.81 32.95 23.59
CA LYS A 579 53.08 33.82 24.74
C LYS A 579 54.24 33.28 25.58
N SER A 580 54.97 34.18 26.23
CA SER A 580 55.91 33.77 27.27
C SER A 580 55.17 33.26 28.50
N TYR A 581 55.79 32.32 29.23
CA TYR A 581 55.26 31.80 30.49
C TYR A 581 56.39 31.54 31.49
N GLY A 582 56.05 31.51 32.79
CA GLY A 582 57.00 31.21 33.86
C GLY A 582 57.28 29.72 34.00
N SER A 583 57.67 29.29 35.21
CA SER A 583 57.97 27.89 35.50
C SER A 583 56.76 26.98 35.26
N TRP A 584 56.98 25.83 34.60
CA TRP A 584 55.95 24.82 34.36
C TRP A 584 56.56 23.41 34.35
N LEU A 585 55.82 22.42 34.87
CA LEU A 585 56.35 21.11 35.22
C LEU A 585 56.61 20.18 34.03
N ARG A 586 55.92 20.39 32.91
CA ARG A 586 55.96 19.48 31.77
C ARG A 586 55.95 20.25 30.45
N SER A 587 56.81 19.84 29.53
CA SER A 587 56.92 20.49 28.24
C SER A 587 56.71 19.49 27.11
N PHE A 588 56.64 19.99 25.89
CA PHE A 588 56.82 19.14 24.72
C PHE A 588 57.57 19.88 23.61
N THR A 589 58.15 19.08 22.74
CA THR A 589 58.83 19.50 21.51
C THR A 589 58.34 18.62 20.35
N PHE A 590 58.71 18.97 19.12
CA PHE A 590 58.51 18.10 17.97
C PHE A 590 59.83 17.43 17.59
N VAL A 591 59.76 16.15 17.23
CA VAL A 591 60.91 15.46 16.64
C VAL A 591 61.09 16.02 15.24
N ARG A 592 62.25 16.64 14.97
CA ARG A 592 62.60 17.09 13.63
C ARG A 592 62.68 15.87 12.71
N ASN A 593 61.92 15.90 11.62
CA ASN A 593 62.02 14.90 10.56
C ASN A 593 63.34 15.05 9.78
#